data_AF-A0A8T4QW06-F1
#
_entry.id   AF-A0A8T4QW06-F1
#
_cell.length_a   1.000
_cell.length_b   1.000
_cell.length_c   1.000
_cell.angle_alpha   90.00
_cell.angle_beta   90.00
_cell.angle_gamma   90.00
#
_symmetry.space_group_name_H-M   'P 1'
#
loop_
_entity.id
_entity.type
_entity.pdbx_description
1 polymer ?
#
loop_
_entity_poly.entity_id
_entity_poly.type
_entity_poly.pdbx_seq_one_letter_code
_entity_poly.pdbx_strand_id
1 'polypeptide(L)'
;MVAPRFRSRTFRRIKVKTPGNRNTIHYRLRKPAKAQCGKCGRPLQGVARARPIQLRRFSRSQKRPERPFGGVLCSSCTRDELRARAK
;
A
#
# COMPACT_ATOMS: atom_id res chain seq x y z
N MET A 1 -30.21 3.71 -14.41
CA MET A 1 -29.31 4.86 -14.09
C MET A 1 -28.21 4.40 -13.13
N VAL A 2 -26.99 4.93 -13.20
CA VAL A 2 -25.90 4.57 -12.26
C VAL A 2 -26.13 5.24 -10.91
N ALA A 3 -26.00 4.48 -9.81
CA ALA A 3 -26.16 4.98 -8.45
C ALA A 3 -25.21 6.17 -8.18
N PRO A 4 -25.67 7.24 -7.49
CA PRO A 4 -24.89 8.48 -7.30
C PRO A 4 -23.46 8.25 -6.76
N ARG A 5 -23.30 7.30 -5.82
CA ARG A 5 -22.00 6.92 -5.23
C ARG A 5 -20.93 6.53 -6.27
N PHE A 6 -21.32 6.00 -7.42
CA PHE A 6 -20.41 5.54 -8.48
C PHE A 6 -20.15 6.58 -9.59
N ARG A 7 -20.80 7.75 -9.50
CA ARG A 7 -20.58 8.87 -10.43
C ARG A 7 -19.23 9.54 -10.18
N SER A 8 -18.78 9.60 -8.92
CA SER A 8 -17.47 10.15 -8.54
C SER A 8 -16.28 9.32 -9.05
N ARG A 9 -15.10 9.95 -9.20
CA ARG A 9 -13.85 9.31 -9.69
C ARG A 9 -13.04 8.56 -8.63
N THR A 10 -13.59 8.45 -7.41
CA THR A 10 -12.98 7.77 -6.27
C THR A 10 -12.79 6.27 -6.54
N PHE A 11 -13.81 5.62 -7.10
CA PHE A 11 -13.75 4.23 -7.55
C PHE A 11 -13.12 4.11 -8.93
N ARG A 12 -12.22 3.14 -9.08
CA ARG A 12 -11.71 2.68 -10.38
C ARG A 12 -12.79 1.82 -11.04
N ARG A 13 -13.16 2.19 -12.27
CA ARG A 13 -14.08 1.41 -13.11
C ARG A 13 -13.27 0.36 -13.88
N ILE A 14 -13.62 -0.90 -13.75
CA ILE A 14 -12.99 -2.02 -14.46
C ILE A 14 -14.08 -2.70 -15.28
N LYS A 15 -13.92 -2.70 -16.60
CA LYS A 15 -14.79 -3.45 -17.51
C LYS A 15 -14.39 -4.92 -17.41
N VAL A 16 -15.34 -5.79 -17.07
CA VAL A 16 -15.12 -7.23 -16.92
C VAL A 16 -16.16 -7.95 -17.77
N LYS A 17 -15.71 -8.95 -18.52
CA LYS A 17 -16.58 -9.88 -19.22
C LYS A 17 -16.98 -10.99 -18.24
N THR A 18 -18.27 -11.13 -17.97
CA THR A 18 -18.78 -12.19 -17.09
C THR A 18 -18.93 -13.51 -17.86
N PRO A 19 -18.98 -14.65 -17.17
CA PRO A 19 -19.15 -15.96 -17.81
C PRO A 19 -20.38 -16.05 -18.72
N GLY A 20 -21.46 -15.32 -18.43
CA GLY A 20 -22.65 -15.24 -19.27
C GLY A 20 -22.51 -14.32 -20.50
N ASN A 21 -21.29 -14.06 -20.98
CA ASN A 21 -20.99 -13.19 -22.11
C ASN A 21 -21.51 -11.75 -21.98
N ARG A 22 -21.69 -11.25 -20.74
CA ARG A 22 -22.11 -9.85 -20.48
C ARG A 22 -20.89 -9.00 -20.13
N ASN A 23 -20.87 -7.76 -20.63
CA ASN A 23 -19.85 -6.79 -20.28
C ASN A 23 -20.36 -5.90 -19.12
N THR A 24 -19.81 -6.12 -17.93
CA THR A 24 -20.24 -5.42 -16.70
C THR A 24 -19.11 -4.53 -16.16
N ILE A 25 -19.47 -3.43 -15.51
CA ILE A 25 -18.50 -2.55 -14.82
C ILE A 25 -18.42 -2.92 -13.34
N HIS A 26 -17.24 -3.37 -12.90
CA HIS A 26 -16.93 -3.51 -11.48
C HIS A 26 -16.28 -2.24 -10.96
N TYR A 27 -16.83 -1.70 -9.87
CA TYR A 27 -16.25 -0.56 -9.15
C TYR A 27 -15.31 -1.09 -8.08
N ARG A 28 -14.01 -0.90 -8.29
CA ARG A 28 -12.99 -1.26 -7.30
C ARG A 28 -12.35 -0.02 -6.72
N LEU A 29 -12.03 -0.12 -5.45
CA LEU A 29 -11.31 0.89 -4.72
C LEU A 29 -9.84 0.98 -5.18
N ARG A 30 -9.27 2.20 -5.22
CA ARG A 30 -7.88 2.42 -5.68
C ARG A 30 -6.85 1.83 -4.71
N LYS A 31 -5.69 1.42 -5.24
CA LYS A 31 -4.54 0.98 -4.43
C LYS A 31 -3.91 2.20 -3.73
N PRO A 32 -3.52 2.10 -2.44
CA PRO A 32 -2.87 3.20 -1.71
C PRO A 32 -1.50 3.54 -2.31
N ALA A 33 -0.86 4.64 -1.90
CA ALA A 33 0.51 4.94 -2.32
C ALA A 33 1.54 3.95 -1.73
N LYS A 34 2.79 4.00 -2.19
CA LYS A 34 3.89 3.26 -1.56
C LYS A 34 4.20 3.90 -0.20
N ALA A 35 4.59 3.10 0.79
CA ALA A 35 5.09 3.62 2.06
C ALA A 35 6.38 4.40 1.83
N GLN A 36 6.55 5.51 2.54
CA GLN A 36 7.70 6.40 2.43
C GLN A 36 8.50 6.41 3.72
N CYS A 37 9.80 6.68 3.61
CA CYS A 37 10.69 6.85 4.75
C CYS A 37 10.35 8.15 5.48
N GLY A 38 10.24 8.09 6.81
CA GLY A 38 9.90 9.27 7.63
C GLY A 38 10.92 10.41 7.58
N LYS A 39 12.20 10.11 7.26
CA LYS A 39 13.28 11.12 7.23
C LYS A 39 13.55 11.68 5.83
N CYS A 40 13.62 10.82 4.82
CA CYS A 40 14.06 11.21 3.47
C CYS A 40 12.98 11.10 2.39
N GLY A 41 11.75 10.68 2.73
CA GLY A 41 10.64 10.54 1.78
C GLY A 41 10.81 9.45 0.71
N ARG A 42 11.94 8.73 0.70
CA ARG A 42 12.19 7.63 -0.26
C ARG A 42 11.20 6.49 -0.07
N PRO A 43 10.76 5.81 -1.14
CA PRO A 43 9.85 4.69 -1.02
C PRO A 43 10.52 3.52 -0.28
N LEU A 44 9.83 2.96 0.70
CA LEU A 44 10.29 1.82 1.48
C LEU A 44 10.12 0.52 0.69
N GLN A 45 11.19 -0.26 0.65
CA GLN A 45 11.21 -1.61 0.09
C GLN A 45 10.83 -2.64 1.16
N GLY A 46 10.12 -3.71 0.76
CA GLY A 46 9.70 -4.78 1.66
C GLY A 46 8.49 -4.46 2.54
N VAL A 47 7.80 -3.33 2.30
CA VAL A 47 6.53 -3.00 3.00
C VAL A 47 5.36 -3.28 2.07
N ALA A 48 4.40 -4.09 2.53
CA ALA A 48 3.23 -4.45 1.74
C ALA A 48 2.38 -3.22 1.38
N ARG A 49 2.08 -3.07 0.09
CA ARG A 49 1.18 -2.04 -0.43
C ARG A 49 -0.25 -2.56 -0.45
N ALA A 50 -0.98 -2.40 0.65
CA ALA A 50 -2.40 -2.75 0.69
C ALA A 50 -3.21 -1.84 1.60
N ARG A 51 -4.54 -2.00 1.55
CA ARG A 51 -5.45 -1.23 2.42
C ARG A 51 -5.38 -1.74 3.86
N PRO A 52 -5.73 -0.93 4.87
CA PRO A 52 -5.73 -1.35 6.27
C PRO A 52 -6.47 -2.68 6.51
N ILE A 53 -7.61 -2.88 5.84
CA ILE A 53 -8.40 -4.11 5.95
C ILE A 53 -7.68 -5.35 5.39
N GLN A 54 -6.87 -5.18 4.35
CA GLN A 54 -6.04 -6.24 3.77
C GLN A 54 -4.77 -6.44 4.62
N LEU A 55 -4.18 -5.34 5.10
CA LEU A 55 -3.05 -5.37 6.02
C LEU A 55 -3.36 -6.20 7.26
N ARG A 56 -4.55 -6.09 7.84
CA ARG A 56 -4.93 -6.92 9.00
C ARG A 56 -4.80 -8.42 8.74
N ARG A 57 -5.00 -8.88 7.50
CA ARG A 57 -4.91 -10.30 7.12
C ARG A 57 -3.50 -10.80 6.84
N PHE A 58 -2.54 -9.90 6.58
CA PHE A 58 -1.15 -10.31 6.34
C PHE A 58 -0.45 -10.71 7.64
N SER A 59 0.52 -11.62 7.53
CA SER A 59 1.41 -11.99 8.62
C SER A 59 2.28 -10.80 9.05
N ARG A 60 2.92 -10.91 10.22
CA ARG A 60 3.83 -9.86 10.73
C ARG A 60 5.05 -9.68 9.80
N SER A 61 5.60 -10.77 9.28
CA SER A 61 6.77 -10.77 8.37
C SER A 61 6.45 -10.14 7.01
N GLN A 62 5.23 -10.29 6.50
CA GLN A 62 4.84 -9.68 5.23
C GLN A 62 4.61 -8.15 5.32
N LYS A 63 4.40 -7.61 6.53
CA LYS A 63 4.13 -6.18 6.73
C LYS A 63 5.40 -5.34 6.77
N ARG A 64 6.46 -5.87 7.38
CA ARG A 64 7.69 -5.12 7.66
C ARG A 64 8.92 -6.02 7.56
N PRO A 65 10.07 -5.46 7.15
CA PRO A 65 11.36 -6.11 7.30
C PRO A 65 11.73 -6.31 8.78
N GLU A 66 12.54 -7.32 9.08
CA GLU A 66 12.95 -7.71 10.44
C GLU A 66 14.12 -6.88 11.03
N ARG A 67 14.57 -5.84 10.33
CA ARG A 67 15.64 -4.94 10.80
C ARG A 67 15.13 -3.86 11.78
N PRO A 68 16.03 -3.23 12.57
CA PRO A 68 15.69 -2.05 13.36
C PRO A 68 15.06 -0.94 12.50
N PHE A 69 14.01 -0.29 13.03
CA PHE A 69 13.18 0.71 12.32
C PHE A 69 12.60 0.22 10.98
N GLY A 70 12.43 -1.09 10.82
CA GLY A 70 11.81 -1.71 9.66
C GLY A 70 10.39 -1.19 9.42
N GLY A 71 10.15 -0.68 8.20
CA GLY A 71 8.87 -0.10 7.81
C GLY A 71 8.67 1.39 8.14
N VAL A 72 9.65 2.04 8.77
CA VAL A 72 9.62 3.47 9.09
C VAL A 72 10.77 4.22 8.41
N LEU A 73 11.99 3.69 8.52
CA LEU A 73 13.19 4.29 7.95
C LEU A 73 13.77 3.43 6.82
N CYS A 74 14.38 4.06 5.82
CA CYS A 74 15.16 3.35 4.79
C CYS A 74 16.51 2.86 5.35
N SER A 75 17.16 1.95 4.64
CA SER A 75 18.44 1.33 5.07
C SER A 75 19.53 2.35 5.34
N SER A 76 19.64 3.40 4.51
CA SER A 76 20.62 4.48 4.71
C SER A 76 20.35 5.24 6.01
N CYS A 77 19.14 5.77 6.19
CA CYS A 77 18.79 6.52 7.39
C CYS A 77 18.90 5.67 8.65
N THR A 78 18.58 4.38 8.60
CA THR A 78 18.79 3.51 9.77
C THR A 78 20.25 3.36 10.16
N ARG A 79 21.18 3.33 9.19
CA ARG A 79 22.61 3.26 9.50
C ARG A 79 23.08 4.55 10.16
N ASP A 80 22.61 5.69 9.68
CA ASP A 80 22.95 7.00 10.24
C ASP A 80 22.43 7.14 11.67
N GLU A 81 21.18 6.73 11.93
CA GLU A 81 20.60 6.73 13.28
C GLU A 81 21.33 5.77 14.24
N LEU A 82 21.71 4.58 13.76
CA LEU A 82 22.48 3.64 14.58
C LEU A 82 23.88 4.19 14.91
N ARG A 83 24.55 4.85 13.96
CA ARG A 83 25.83 5.52 14.20
C ARG A 83 25.69 6.67 15.20
N ALA A 84 24.63 7.47 15.09
CA ALA A 84 24.37 8.58 16.00
C ALA A 84 24.12 8.10 17.44
N ARG A 85 23.49 6.94 17.62
CA ARG A 85 23.21 6.34 18.95
C ARG A 85 24.41 5.65 19.59
N ALA A 86 25.37 5.22 18.79
CA ALA A 86 26.58 4.55 19.26
C ALA A 86 27.67 5.53 19.70
N LYS A 87 27.50 6.82 19.38
CA LYS A 87 28.33 7.93 19.82
C LYS A 87 27.83 8.43 21.18
#